data_AF-A0A9Q6S254-F1
#
_entry.id   AF-A0A9Q6S254-F1
#
_cell.length_a   1.000
_cell.length_b   1.000
_cell.length_c   1.000
_cell.angle_alpha   90.00
_cell.angle_beta   90.00
_cell.angle_gamma   90.00
#
_symmetry.space_group_name_H-M   'P 1'
#
loop_
_entity.id
_entity.type
_entity.pdbx_description
1 polymer ?
#
loop_
_entity_poly.entity_id
_entity_poly.type
_entity_poly.pdbx_seq_one_letter_code
_entity_poly.pdbx_strand_id
1 'polypeptide(L)'
;MKRMNTIMELSDQQPTGRYVRKGETVRVNVGGMPGGYRARAMVGFRRMIGKSSRDQQTARLRNGNNRFVASQNGPLFITITAPAGRPAMSTEVEVSIADGKPLPLFVQGRTSMGDWRAQLDRYADAPFVQLVGQQSMITLPRDVFRRDPIADPSATLATIGQVLAMQDTLAGFDGATPADARTPLRAHLVVDFRTSPKERKGVYMYATDQFIGMFADNTADLTDPARLRREWSIWHEVGHTHQQNSWTWDTLAEVSVNLFSLYVQEKMGEPNRLDVPEHDGITPRERARDYLARASRDYVSDVDGEYDGLAFVRLVMFDQLKRAYGWDLFTRLFRYYREHPLPDDVSEANRVDQFVVAMCTVSGNDLRPFFEKWGLRASADAYGKIAALRLPVRAIET
;
A
#
# COMPACT_ATOMS: atom_id res chain seq x y z
N MET A 1 -2.05 -5.70 18.67
CA MET A 1 -1.91 -4.43 17.93
C MET A 1 -0.83 -4.58 16.88
N LYS A 2 -1.07 -4.15 15.63
CA LYS A 2 -0.08 -4.21 14.54
C LYS A 2 1.04 -3.18 14.79
N ARG A 3 2.31 -3.58 14.68
CA ARG A 3 3.49 -2.71 14.91
C ARG A 3 3.45 -1.42 14.09
N MET A 4 3.10 -1.52 12.81
CA MET A 4 3.09 -0.38 11.90
C MET A 4 1.77 0.42 11.97
N ASN A 5 0.77 -0.09 12.71
CA ASN A 5 -0.60 0.43 12.74
C ASN A 5 -1.28 0.51 11.36
N THR A 6 -0.78 -0.19 10.33
CA THR A 6 -1.29 -0.05 8.96
C THR A 6 -2.66 -0.69 8.76
N ILE A 7 -3.47 -0.09 7.88
CA ILE A 7 -4.79 -0.62 7.48
C ILE A 7 -4.65 -1.89 6.63
N MET A 8 -3.60 -1.98 5.82
CA MET A 8 -3.34 -3.12 4.93
C MET A 8 -2.07 -3.88 5.33
N GLU A 9 -2.07 -5.16 4.99
CA GLU A 9 -0.90 -6.03 5.14
C GLU A 9 -0.15 -6.15 3.81
N LEU A 10 1.16 -5.92 3.82
CA LEU A 10 2.02 -6.22 2.67
C LEU A 10 2.22 -7.74 2.49
N SER A 11 2.72 -8.13 1.32
CA SER A 11 2.83 -9.54 0.93
C SER A 11 3.90 -10.29 1.73
N ASP A 12 3.51 -11.40 2.35
CA ASP A 12 4.40 -12.39 2.96
C ASP A 12 4.79 -13.54 2.00
N GLN A 13 4.33 -13.47 0.75
CA GLN A 13 4.51 -14.52 -0.24
C GLN A 13 5.90 -14.46 -0.88
N GLN A 14 6.54 -15.62 -1.00
CA GLN A 14 7.77 -15.82 -1.77
C GLN A 14 7.44 -16.59 -3.05
N PRO A 15 7.65 -16.03 -4.25
CA PRO A 15 7.39 -16.75 -5.50
C PRO A 15 8.43 -17.85 -5.71
N THR A 16 7.97 -18.96 -6.29
CA THR A 16 8.83 -20.15 -6.48
C THR A 16 9.33 -20.33 -7.91
N GLY A 17 8.83 -19.52 -8.85
CA GLY A 17 9.07 -19.72 -10.28
C GLY A 17 8.38 -20.96 -10.85
N ARG A 18 7.38 -21.50 -10.15
CA ARG A 18 6.59 -22.66 -10.60
C ARG A 18 5.13 -22.30 -10.82
N TYR A 19 4.55 -22.88 -11.86
CA TYR A 19 3.12 -22.89 -12.14
C TYR A 19 2.61 -24.32 -12.02
N VAL A 20 1.51 -24.49 -11.30
CA VAL A 20 0.87 -25.80 -11.10
C VAL A 20 -0.53 -25.81 -11.68
N ARG A 21 -0.95 -26.97 -12.18
CA ARG A 21 -2.29 -27.20 -12.72
C ARG A 21 -3.15 -27.96 -11.72
N LYS A 22 -4.45 -27.70 -11.75
CA LYS A 22 -5.45 -28.46 -11.00
C LYS A 22 -5.28 -29.96 -11.26
N GLY A 23 -5.24 -30.74 -10.20
CA GLY A 23 -5.02 -32.19 -10.22
C GLY A 23 -3.56 -32.61 -10.10
N GLU A 24 -2.59 -31.71 -10.31
CA GLU A 24 -1.17 -32.05 -10.14
C GLU A 24 -0.84 -32.31 -8.67
N THR A 25 -0.08 -33.36 -8.42
CA THR A 25 0.59 -33.57 -7.14
C THR A 25 1.82 -32.69 -7.07
N VAL A 26 1.99 -31.95 -5.98
CA VAL A 26 3.16 -31.12 -5.71
C VAL A 26 3.89 -31.66 -4.48
N ARG A 27 5.17 -31.98 -4.65
CA ARG A 27 6.10 -32.36 -3.58
C ARG A 27 7.02 -31.19 -3.24
N VAL A 28 7.09 -30.89 -1.96
CA VAL A 28 7.89 -29.80 -1.40
C VAL A 28 8.71 -30.34 -0.25
N ASN A 29 10.02 -30.19 -0.27
CA ASN A 29 10.86 -30.43 0.89
C ASN A 29 11.24 -29.09 1.53
N VAL A 30 11.06 -28.98 2.84
CA VAL A 30 11.42 -27.79 3.63
C VAL A 30 12.51 -28.18 4.62
N GLY A 31 13.68 -27.55 4.51
CA GLY A 31 14.83 -27.78 5.38
C GLY A 31 15.13 -26.56 6.26
N GLY A 32 15.48 -26.79 7.52
CA GLY A 32 15.96 -25.73 8.42
C GLY A 32 14.89 -24.75 8.95
N MET A 33 13.59 -25.03 8.79
CA MET A 33 12.55 -24.15 9.36
C MET A 33 12.62 -24.17 10.89
N PRO A 34 12.69 -23.03 11.59
CA PRO A 34 12.80 -23.00 13.05
C PRO A 34 11.55 -23.54 13.74
N GLY A 35 11.73 -24.02 14.98
CA GLY A 35 10.64 -24.50 15.81
C GLY A 35 9.55 -23.44 16.00
N GLY A 36 8.29 -23.83 15.81
CA GLY A 36 7.12 -22.97 15.99
C GLY A 36 6.76 -22.11 14.77
N TYR A 37 7.65 -21.96 13.78
CA TYR A 37 7.34 -21.26 12.54
C TYR A 37 6.28 -22.03 11.75
N ARG A 38 5.52 -21.28 10.94
CA ARG A 38 4.44 -21.84 10.11
C ARG A 38 4.81 -21.64 8.64
N ALA A 39 4.94 -22.74 7.91
CA ALA A 39 5.10 -22.71 6.47
C ALA A 39 3.80 -23.11 5.74
N ARG A 40 3.50 -22.43 4.64
CA ARG A 40 2.38 -22.75 3.75
C ARG A 40 2.83 -22.66 2.30
N ALA A 41 2.28 -23.56 1.47
CA ALA A 41 2.26 -23.42 0.02
C ALA A 41 0.94 -22.77 -0.40
N MET A 42 0.99 -21.87 -1.39
CA MET A 42 -0.18 -21.20 -1.92
C MET A 42 -0.20 -21.32 -3.44
N VAL A 43 -1.35 -21.71 -3.99
CA VAL A 43 -1.52 -21.86 -5.43
C VAL A 43 -2.54 -20.85 -5.94
N GLY A 44 -2.12 -20.01 -6.88
CA GLY A 44 -2.93 -18.93 -7.43
C GLY A 44 -2.82 -17.65 -6.59
N PHE A 45 -3.86 -16.84 -6.66
CA PHE A 45 -3.90 -15.49 -6.09
C PHE A 45 -4.98 -15.38 -5.04
N ARG A 46 -4.77 -14.49 -4.07
CA ARG A 46 -5.84 -14.03 -3.19
C ARG A 46 -7.02 -13.49 -4.00
N ARG A 47 -8.20 -13.46 -3.37
CA ARG A 47 -9.41 -12.91 -3.97
C ARG A 47 -9.16 -11.47 -4.47
N MET A 48 -9.16 -11.32 -5.80
CA MET A 48 -9.29 -10.04 -6.53
C MET A 48 -10.66 -9.41 -6.28
N ILE A 49 -10.82 -8.11 -6.57
CA ILE A 49 -12.07 -7.41 -6.29
C ILE A 49 -13.25 -7.99 -7.11
N GLY A 50 -14.47 -7.80 -6.64
CA GLY A 50 -15.66 -8.39 -7.23
C GLY A 50 -16.08 -9.71 -6.60
N LYS A 51 -17.37 -10.02 -6.72
CA LYS A 51 -18.05 -11.12 -6.01
C LYS A 51 -17.75 -12.49 -6.61
N SER A 52 -17.33 -12.52 -7.88
CA SER A 52 -17.09 -13.75 -8.65
C SER A 52 -15.68 -14.35 -8.43
N SER A 53 -14.79 -13.62 -7.78
CA SER A 53 -13.38 -13.92 -7.62
C SER A 53 -13.10 -15.02 -6.57
N ARG A 54 -12.35 -16.05 -6.97
CA ARG A 54 -11.94 -17.16 -6.08
C ARG A 54 -10.67 -16.80 -5.32
N ASP A 55 -10.50 -17.37 -4.13
CA ASP A 55 -9.29 -17.21 -3.32
C ASP A 55 -8.20 -18.21 -3.72
N GLN A 56 -6.99 -18.04 -3.18
CA GLN A 56 -5.88 -18.97 -3.39
C GLN A 56 -6.11 -20.28 -2.61
N GLN A 57 -5.63 -21.40 -3.17
CA GLN A 57 -5.50 -22.62 -2.39
C GLN A 57 -4.35 -22.44 -1.38
N THR A 58 -4.52 -22.97 -0.18
CA THR A 58 -3.46 -23.04 0.83
C THR A 58 -3.22 -24.48 1.27
N ALA A 59 -1.97 -24.89 1.37
CA ALA A 59 -1.55 -26.17 1.94
C ALA A 59 -0.50 -25.95 3.05
N ARG A 60 -0.69 -26.58 4.22
CA ARG A 60 0.27 -26.49 5.33
C ARG A 60 1.53 -27.30 5.00
N LEU A 61 2.69 -26.72 5.28
CA LEU A 61 3.98 -27.38 5.16
C LEU A 61 4.61 -27.59 6.55
N ARG A 62 5.51 -28.56 6.65
CA ARG A 62 6.34 -28.90 7.82
C ARG A 62 7.78 -29.10 7.35
N ASN A 63 8.73 -29.12 8.29
CA ASN A 63 10.08 -29.58 7.98
C ASN A 63 10.07 -31.01 7.39
N GLY A 64 10.94 -31.25 6.43
CA GLY A 64 11.04 -32.49 5.67
C GLY A 64 10.11 -32.51 4.46
N ASN A 65 9.71 -33.72 4.05
CA ASN A 65 8.95 -33.96 2.84
C ASN A 65 7.45 -33.67 3.05
N ASN A 66 6.88 -32.88 2.14
CA ASN A 66 5.46 -32.55 2.08
C ASN A 66 4.90 -32.93 0.71
N ARG A 67 3.60 -33.21 0.67
CA ARG A 67 2.88 -33.49 -0.57
C ARG A 67 1.46 -32.93 -0.48
N PHE A 68 0.98 -32.28 -1.53
CA PHE A 68 -0.43 -31.89 -1.68
C PHE A 68 -0.87 -31.99 -3.14
N VAL A 69 -2.18 -31.99 -3.39
CA VAL A 69 -2.76 -31.94 -4.74
C VAL A 69 -3.29 -30.54 -5.00
N ALA A 70 -2.94 -29.94 -6.14
CA ALA A 70 -3.45 -28.64 -6.53
C ALA A 70 -4.95 -28.73 -6.85
N SER A 71 -5.78 -27.97 -6.15
CA SER A 71 -7.23 -27.88 -6.41
C SER A 71 -7.57 -26.83 -7.47
N GLN A 72 -6.59 -26.01 -7.86
CA GLN A 72 -6.71 -24.98 -8.88
C GLN A 72 -5.40 -24.74 -9.62
N ASN A 73 -5.51 -24.00 -10.73
CA ASN A 73 -4.38 -23.54 -11.53
C ASN A 73 -3.77 -22.27 -10.92
N GLY A 74 -2.45 -22.13 -10.96
CA GLY A 74 -1.81 -20.86 -10.65
C GLY A 74 -0.31 -20.95 -10.38
N PRO A 75 0.37 -19.80 -10.25
CA PRO A 75 1.70 -19.74 -9.69
C PRO A 75 1.72 -20.31 -8.26
N LEU A 76 2.82 -20.96 -7.91
CA LEU A 76 3.09 -21.48 -6.58
C LEU A 76 3.94 -20.48 -5.80
N PHE A 77 3.51 -20.18 -4.59
CA PHE A 77 4.19 -19.33 -3.63
C PHE A 77 4.38 -20.07 -2.31
N ILE A 78 5.31 -19.59 -1.49
CA ILE A 78 5.57 -20.09 -0.14
C ILE A 78 5.45 -18.93 0.86
N THR A 79 4.79 -19.12 2.00
CA THR A 79 4.96 -18.27 3.18
C THR A 79 5.67 -19.02 4.28
N ILE A 80 6.50 -18.31 5.02
CA ILE A 80 7.13 -18.78 6.26
C ILE A 80 6.98 -17.65 7.27
N THR A 81 6.17 -17.87 8.31
CA THR A 81 5.88 -16.84 9.31
C THR A 81 6.27 -17.29 10.70
N ALA A 82 6.81 -16.34 11.46
CA ALA A 82 7.11 -16.53 12.88
C ALA A 82 5.81 -16.68 13.69
N PRO A 83 5.86 -17.33 14.87
CA PRO A 83 4.74 -17.31 15.81
C PRO A 83 4.30 -15.89 16.14
N ALA A 84 2.98 -15.69 16.32
CA ALA A 84 2.45 -14.41 16.76
C ALA A 84 3.12 -13.94 18.06
N GLY A 85 3.40 -12.63 18.14
CA GLY A 85 4.04 -12.01 19.30
C GLY A 85 5.54 -12.28 19.45
N ARG A 86 6.19 -13.00 18.51
CA ARG A 86 7.65 -13.14 18.48
C ARG A 86 8.24 -12.37 17.31
N PRO A 87 9.31 -11.59 17.53
CA PRO A 87 10.05 -11.00 16.42
C PRO A 87 10.58 -12.12 15.52
N ALA A 88 10.42 -11.96 14.21
CA ALA A 88 10.99 -12.89 13.26
C ALA A 88 12.52 -12.84 13.41
N MET A 89 13.14 -14.00 13.65
CA MET A 89 14.59 -14.12 13.57
C MET A 89 14.95 -14.19 12.09
N SER A 90 15.99 -13.47 11.67
CA SER A 90 16.55 -13.66 10.33
C SER A 90 16.96 -15.12 10.20
N THR A 91 16.23 -15.87 9.39
CA THR A 91 16.43 -17.31 9.22
C THR A 91 16.38 -17.64 7.75
N GLU A 92 17.35 -18.42 7.29
CA GLU A 92 17.30 -19.06 5.98
C GLU A 92 16.62 -20.42 6.11
N VAL A 93 15.61 -20.64 5.27
CA VAL A 93 14.89 -21.91 5.17
C VAL A 93 15.03 -22.41 3.74
N GLU A 94 15.58 -23.60 3.58
CA GLU A 94 15.73 -24.23 2.29
C GLU A 94 14.39 -24.81 1.85
N VAL A 95 13.95 -24.50 0.62
CA VAL A 95 12.73 -25.05 0.06
C VAL A 95 13.04 -25.59 -1.33
N SER A 96 12.83 -26.89 -1.52
CA SER A 96 12.94 -27.53 -2.84
C SER A 96 11.58 -28.03 -3.31
N ILE A 97 11.28 -27.79 -4.58
CA ILE A 97 9.99 -28.12 -5.22
C ILE A 97 10.29 -28.98 -6.43
N ALA A 98 9.76 -30.21 -6.43
CA ALA A 98 10.05 -31.19 -7.47
C ALA A 98 9.11 -31.10 -8.68
N ASP A 99 7.92 -30.53 -8.49
CA ASP A 99 6.81 -30.58 -9.45
C ASP A 99 6.39 -29.17 -9.91
N GLY A 100 5.48 -29.12 -10.88
CA GLY A 100 5.04 -27.88 -11.52
C GLY A 100 5.97 -27.42 -12.65
N LYS A 101 5.38 -26.73 -13.63
CA LYS A 101 6.12 -26.21 -14.78
C LYS A 101 6.83 -24.89 -14.41
N PRO A 102 8.05 -24.64 -14.90
CA PRO A 102 8.69 -23.34 -14.72
C PRO A 102 7.87 -22.20 -15.34
N LEU A 103 7.96 -21.01 -14.76
CA LEU A 103 7.56 -19.74 -15.36
C LEU A 103 8.76 -18.78 -15.42
N PRO A 104 8.77 -17.78 -16.33
CA PRO A 104 9.80 -16.74 -16.32
C PRO A 104 9.79 -15.96 -15.00
N LEU A 105 10.90 -16.06 -14.27
CA LEU A 105 11.12 -15.37 -13.00
C LEU A 105 12.40 -14.54 -13.09
N PHE A 106 12.23 -13.21 -13.01
CA PHE A 106 13.34 -12.28 -12.84
C PHE A 106 13.55 -12.00 -11.35
N VAL A 107 14.77 -12.18 -10.86
CA VAL A 107 15.16 -11.81 -9.50
C VAL A 107 16.24 -10.74 -9.57
N GLN A 108 15.92 -9.54 -9.06
CA GLN A 108 16.82 -8.39 -9.10
C GLN A 108 18.17 -8.71 -8.44
N GLY A 109 19.25 -8.37 -9.12
CA GLY A 109 20.62 -8.66 -8.68
C GLY A 109 21.07 -10.12 -8.85
N ARG A 110 20.20 -11.03 -9.33
CA ARG A 110 20.55 -12.44 -9.59
C ARG A 110 20.34 -12.86 -11.04
N THR A 111 19.23 -12.47 -11.66
CA THR A 111 18.91 -12.81 -13.05
C THR A 111 19.56 -11.80 -13.99
N SER A 112 20.44 -12.26 -14.89
CA SER A 112 20.97 -11.39 -15.94
C SER A 112 19.92 -11.10 -17.02
N MET A 113 20.10 -10.04 -17.81
CA MET A 113 19.18 -9.76 -18.94
C MET A 113 19.25 -10.84 -20.03
N GLY A 114 20.38 -11.54 -20.17
CA GLY A 114 20.51 -12.69 -21.06
C GLY A 114 19.66 -13.87 -20.58
N ASP A 115 19.79 -14.24 -19.30
CA ASP A 115 18.99 -15.29 -18.68
C ASP A 115 17.51 -14.94 -18.69
N TRP A 116 17.17 -13.67 -18.49
CA TRP A 116 15.81 -13.18 -18.54
C TRP A 116 15.17 -13.45 -19.91
N ARG A 117 15.83 -13.05 -21.00
CA ARG A 117 15.39 -13.34 -22.37
C ARG A 117 15.30 -14.83 -22.64
N ALA A 118 16.32 -15.60 -22.25
CA ALA A 118 16.34 -17.04 -22.41
C ALA A 118 15.18 -17.73 -21.68
N GLN A 119 14.82 -17.28 -20.47
CA GLN A 119 13.65 -17.77 -19.74
C GLN A 119 12.34 -17.40 -20.44
N LEU A 120 12.21 -16.16 -20.92
CA LEU A 120 11.03 -15.71 -21.66
C LEU A 120 10.80 -16.57 -22.91
N ASP A 121 11.84 -16.99 -23.61
CA ASP A 121 11.76 -17.85 -24.80
C ASP A 121 11.50 -19.31 -24.41
N ARG A 122 12.30 -19.86 -23.48
CA ARG A 122 12.21 -21.26 -23.05
C ARG A 122 10.86 -21.60 -22.41
N TYR A 123 10.26 -20.64 -21.72
CA TYR A 123 8.98 -20.80 -21.03
C TYR A 123 7.89 -19.94 -21.69
N ALA A 124 7.89 -19.86 -23.03
CA ALA A 124 6.96 -19.02 -23.79
C ALA A 124 5.47 -19.33 -23.51
N ASP A 125 5.15 -20.58 -23.15
CA ASP A 125 3.78 -21.06 -22.85
C ASP A 125 3.40 -20.90 -21.36
N ALA A 126 4.28 -20.35 -20.52
CA ALA A 126 3.95 -20.09 -19.12
C ALA A 126 2.82 -19.05 -19.04
N PRO A 127 1.76 -19.26 -18.23
CA PRO A 127 0.63 -18.33 -18.19
C PRO A 127 0.93 -16.98 -17.51
N PHE A 128 2.04 -16.90 -16.77
CA PHE A 128 2.41 -15.73 -15.98
C PHE A 128 3.90 -15.43 -16.09
N VAL A 129 4.25 -14.18 -15.84
CA VAL A 129 5.60 -13.66 -15.67
C VAL A 129 5.70 -13.07 -14.26
N GLN A 130 6.84 -13.30 -13.58
CA GLN A 130 7.11 -12.75 -12.26
C GLN A 130 8.44 -12.00 -12.20
N LEU A 131 8.43 -10.83 -11.55
CA LEU A 131 9.63 -10.04 -11.23
C LEU A 131 9.69 -9.85 -9.72
N VAL A 132 10.87 -9.99 -9.13
CA VAL A 132 11.07 -9.89 -7.68
C VAL A 132 12.25 -8.98 -7.38
N GLY A 133 11.96 -7.92 -6.64
CA GLY A 133 12.94 -7.03 -6.03
C GLY A 133 13.03 -7.22 -4.52
N GLN A 134 13.78 -6.33 -3.87
CA GLN A 134 13.92 -6.36 -2.41
C GLN A 134 12.61 -5.98 -1.71
N GLN A 135 11.98 -4.88 -2.12
CA GLN A 135 10.79 -4.31 -1.46
C GLN A 135 9.49 -4.54 -2.23
N SER A 136 9.56 -5.03 -3.47
CA SER A 136 8.40 -5.21 -4.32
C SER A 136 8.51 -6.45 -5.19
N MET A 137 7.36 -6.94 -5.66
CA MET A 137 7.29 -7.94 -6.71
C MET A 137 6.12 -7.66 -7.64
N ILE A 138 6.22 -8.11 -8.88
CA ILE A 138 5.22 -7.94 -9.92
C ILE A 138 4.83 -9.32 -10.43
N THR A 139 3.53 -9.59 -10.54
CA THR A 139 3.02 -10.75 -11.28
C THR A 139 2.01 -10.29 -12.33
N LEU A 140 2.23 -10.67 -13.59
CA LEU A 140 1.29 -10.36 -14.67
C LEU A 140 1.03 -11.57 -15.59
N PRO A 141 -0.18 -11.68 -16.16
CA PRO A 141 -0.48 -12.63 -17.23
C PRO A 141 0.51 -12.50 -18.40
N ARG A 142 0.82 -13.61 -19.04
CA ARG A 142 1.81 -13.66 -20.13
C ARG A 142 1.37 -12.90 -21.38
N ASP A 143 0.09 -12.89 -21.69
CA ASP A 143 -0.51 -12.14 -22.80
C ASP A 143 -0.42 -10.62 -22.55
N VAL A 144 -0.68 -10.17 -21.33
CA VAL A 144 -0.48 -8.78 -20.90
C VAL A 144 1.00 -8.39 -21.04
N PHE A 145 1.93 -9.22 -20.55
CA PHE A 145 3.37 -8.95 -20.70
C PHE A 145 3.80 -8.87 -22.17
N ARG A 146 3.21 -9.67 -23.06
CA ARG A 146 3.52 -9.62 -24.50
C ARG A 146 3.04 -8.32 -25.16
N ARG A 147 1.92 -7.77 -24.70
CA ARG A 147 1.39 -6.49 -25.18
C ARG A 147 2.21 -5.32 -24.65
N ASP A 148 2.49 -5.31 -23.35
CA ASP A 148 3.20 -4.23 -22.65
C ASP A 148 4.41 -4.80 -21.89
N PRO A 149 5.52 -5.11 -22.57
CA PRO A 149 6.67 -5.77 -21.95
C PRO A 149 7.42 -4.84 -20.99
N ILE A 150 7.95 -5.43 -19.91
CA ILE A 150 8.89 -4.74 -19.03
C ILE A 150 10.28 -4.83 -19.64
N ALA A 151 10.69 -3.76 -20.33
CA ALA A 151 11.96 -3.71 -21.07
C ALA A 151 13.18 -3.78 -20.15
N ASP A 152 13.12 -3.12 -18.99
CA ASP A 152 14.16 -3.13 -17.97
C ASP A 152 13.58 -3.50 -16.58
N PRO A 153 13.50 -4.80 -16.26
CA PRO A 153 13.01 -5.30 -14.97
C PRO A 153 13.73 -4.68 -13.76
N SER A 154 15.04 -4.44 -13.87
CA SER A 154 15.83 -3.86 -12.78
C SER A 154 15.45 -2.41 -12.55
N ALA A 155 15.36 -1.60 -13.61
CA ALA A 155 14.97 -0.19 -13.50
C ALA A 155 13.52 -0.02 -13.02
N THR A 156 12.60 -0.88 -13.47
CA THR A 156 11.21 -0.89 -13.00
C THR A 156 11.13 -1.17 -11.49
N LEU A 157 11.77 -2.26 -11.02
CA LEU A 157 11.78 -2.60 -9.59
C LEU A 157 12.50 -1.54 -8.75
N ALA A 158 13.59 -0.96 -9.25
CA ALA A 158 14.29 0.13 -8.58
C ALA A 158 13.44 1.40 -8.45
N THR A 159 12.64 1.72 -9.48
CA THR A 159 11.73 2.88 -9.45
C THR A 159 10.62 2.68 -8.42
N ILE A 160 10.03 1.49 -8.35
CA ILE A 160 9.05 1.15 -7.30
C ILE A 160 9.71 1.22 -5.91
N GLY A 161 10.94 0.72 -5.77
CA GLY A 161 11.72 0.82 -4.54
C GLY A 161 11.98 2.27 -4.10
N GLN A 162 12.22 3.18 -5.06
CA GLN A 162 12.37 4.61 -4.78
C GLN A 162 11.08 5.23 -4.23
N VAL A 163 9.92 4.90 -4.82
CA VAL A 163 8.60 5.35 -4.32
C VAL A 163 8.36 4.83 -2.91
N LEU A 164 8.55 3.53 -2.68
CA LEU A 164 8.42 2.91 -1.35
C LEU A 164 9.34 3.57 -0.32
N ALA A 165 10.61 3.81 -0.67
CA ALA A 165 11.55 4.47 0.22
C ALA A 165 11.12 5.89 0.60
N MET A 166 10.54 6.66 -0.32
CA MET A 166 10.01 8.00 -0.03
C MET A 166 8.80 7.92 0.91
N GLN A 167 7.89 6.98 0.69
CA GLN A 167 6.72 6.79 1.56
C GLN A 167 7.13 6.27 2.95
N ASP A 168 8.12 5.36 3.02
CA ASP A 168 8.75 4.91 4.26
C ASP A 168 9.32 6.10 5.04
N THR A 169 10.01 7.02 4.35
CA THR A 169 10.56 8.24 4.97
C THR A 169 9.45 9.11 5.54
N LEU A 170 8.38 9.38 4.78
CA LEU A 170 7.25 10.16 5.30
C LEU A 170 6.61 9.48 6.53
N ALA A 171 6.39 8.17 6.46
CA ALA A 171 5.87 7.35 7.55
C ALA A 171 6.85 7.27 8.76
N GLY A 172 8.09 7.75 8.62
CA GLY A 172 9.09 7.77 9.68
C GLY A 172 9.76 6.44 9.94
N PHE A 173 9.83 5.54 8.95
CA PHE A 173 10.54 4.26 9.03
C PHE A 173 12.04 4.42 8.75
N ASP A 174 12.76 5.02 9.70
CA ASP A 174 14.21 5.22 9.67
C ASP A 174 15.01 4.15 10.44
N GLY A 175 14.32 3.25 11.14
CA GLY A 175 14.95 2.21 11.95
C GLY A 175 15.58 2.69 13.26
N ALA A 176 15.29 3.91 13.71
CA ALA A 176 15.80 4.43 14.99
C ALA A 176 15.33 3.60 16.19
N THR A 177 14.12 3.01 16.08
CA THR A 177 13.58 2.07 17.04
C THR A 177 13.09 0.80 16.34
N PRO A 178 12.89 -0.33 17.05
CA PRO A 178 12.24 -1.50 16.48
C PRO A 178 10.83 -1.21 15.91
N ALA A 179 10.11 -0.24 16.48
CA ALA A 179 8.81 0.18 15.98
C ALA A 179 8.91 0.93 14.64
N ASP A 180 10.02 1.63 14.40
CA ASP A 180 10.31 2.40 13.19
C ASP A 180 11.13 1.62 12.15
N ALA A 181 11.40 0.34 12.37
CA ALA A 181 12.04 -0.51 11.38
C ALA A 181 11.15 -0.68 10.13
N ARG A 182 11.75 -0.62 8.94
CA ARG A 182 11.04 -0.98 7.70
C ARG A 182 10.61 -2.45 7.75
N THR A 183 9.46 -2.73 7.16
CA THR A 183 8.98 -4.11 7.04
C THR A 183 9.80 -4.89 6.01
N PRO A 184 10.11 -6.18 6.25
CA PRO A 184 10.74 -7.04 5.25
C PRO A 184 9.74 -7.58 4.21
N LEU A 185 8.44 -7.29 4.38
CA LEU A 185 7.38 -7.70 3.46
C LEU A 185 7.41 -6.86 2.18
N ARG A 186 6.87 -7.40 1.09
CA ARG A 186 6.91 -6.74 -0.23
C ARG A 186 5.56 -6.15 -0.63
N ALA A 187 5.60 -5.03 -1.35
CA ALA A 187 4.47 -4.60 -2.16
C ALA A 187 4.33 -5.55 -3.35
N HIS A 188 3.21 -6.28 -3.44
CA HIS A 188 2.95 -7.16 -4.58
C HIS A 188 2.02 -6.48 -5.55
N LEU A 189 2.52 -6.09 -6.72
CA LEU A 189 1.72 -5.53 -7.80
C LEU A 189 1.24 -6.69 -8.70
N VAL A 190 -0.08 -6.82 -8.85
CA VAL A 190 -0.71 -7.91 -9.59
C VAL A 190 -1.62 -7.33 -10.65
N VAL A 191 -1.50 -7.83 -11.88
CA VAL A 191 -2.51 -7.54 -12.90
C VAL A 191 -3.72 -8.42 -12.65
N ASP A 192 -4.85 -7.79 -12.36
CA ASP A 192 -6.14 -8.41 -12.16
C ASP A 192 -6.73 -8.87 -13.50
N PHE A 193 -6.99 -10.16 -13.57
CA PHE A 193 -7.57 -10.86 -14.73
C PHE A 193 -8.87 -11.60 -14.35
N ARG A 194 -9.38 -11.42 -13.13
CA ARG A 194 -10.58 -12.12 -12.63
C ARG A 194 -11.78 -11.21 -12.48
N THR A 195 -11.58 -9.92 -12.21
CA THR A 195 -12.68 -8.98 -12.06
C THR A 195 -13.33 -8.68 -13.41
N SER A 196 -14.66 -8.84 -13.47
CA SER A 196 -15.40 -8.56 -14.70
C SER A 196 -15.44 -7.05 -15.00
N PRO A 197 -15.57 -6.62 -16.27
CA PRO A 197 -15.72 -5.21 -16.63
C PRO A 197 -16.83 -4.47 -15.86
N LYS A 198 -17.93 -5.18 -15.53
CA LYS A 198 -19.03 -4.63 -14.75
C LYS A 198 -18.63 -4.38 -13.29
N GLU A 199 -17.87 -5.29 -12.69
CA GLU A 199 -17.44 -5.20 -11.28
C GLU A 199 -16.32 -4.17 -11.07
N ARG A 200 -15.49 -3.90 -12.09
CA ARG A 200 -14.44 -2.87 -12.02
C ARG A 200 -14.86 -1.48 -12.51
N LYS A 201 -16.14 -1.24 -12.82
CA LYS A 201 -16.59 0.07 -13.31
C LYS A 201 -16.26 1.15 -12.27
N GLY A 202 -15.52 2.17 -12.69
CA GLY A 202 -15.10 3.27 -11.81
C GLY A 202 -13.86 2.96 -10.96
N VAL A 203 -13.24 1.79 -11.14
CA VAL A 203 -12.01 1.42 -10.43
C VAL A 203 -10.87 1.41 -11.44
N TYR A 204 -9.87 2.26 -11.21
CA TYR A 204 -8.66 2.30 -12.04
C TYR A 204 -7.59 1.34 -11.50
N MET A 205 -7.29 1.41 -10.20
CA MET A 205 -6.45 0.48 -9.45
C MET A 205 -7.07 0.27 -8.06
N TYR A 206 -6.50 -0.64 -7.28
CA TYR A 206 -6.90 -0.83 -5.88
C TYR A 206 -5.79 -1.46 -5.06
N ALA A 207 -5.81 -1.20 -3.75
CA ALA A 207 -4.97 -1.87 -2.77
C ALA A 207 -5.82 -2.70 -1.80
N THR A 208 -5.30 -3.86 -1.41
CA THR A 208 -5.94 -4.74 -0.42
C THR A 208 -4.86 -5.52 0.34
N ASP A 209 -5.26 -6.33 1.31
CA ASP A 209 -4.32 -7.19 2.01
C ASP A 209 -3.56 -8.09 1.03
N GLN A 210 -2.23 -8.02 1.13
CA GLN A 210 -1.19 -8.74 0.43
C GLN A 210 -0.86 -8.29 -0.99
N PHE A 211 -1.67 -7.46 -1.64
CA PHE A 211 -1.37 -7.03 -3.01
C PHE A 211 -2.10 -5.74 -3.43
N ILE A 212 -1.51 -5.09 -4.42
CA ILE A 212 -2.04 -3.96 -5.18
C ILE A 212 -2.48 -4.50 -6.54
N GLY A 213 -3.76 -4.34 -6.86
CA GLY A 213 -4.35 -4.76 -8.12
C GLY A 213 -4.37 -3.63 -9.14
N MET A 214 -4.09 -3.98 -10.39
CA MET A 214 -4.30 -3.10 -11.55
C MET A 214 -4.89 -3.90 -12.70
N PHE A 215 -5.59 -3.25 -13.61
CA PHE A 215 -6.17 -3.95 -14.75
C PHE A 215 -5.27 -3.94 -15.96
N ALA A 216 -5.49 -4.90 -16.86
CA ALA A 216 -4.71 -5.04 -18.09
C ALA A 216 -4.68 -3.78 -18.95
N ASP A 217 -5.67 -2.88 -18.86
CA ASP A 217 -5.68 -1.65 -19.68
C ASP A 217 -4.74 -0.56 -19.12
N ASN A 218 -4.29 -0.71 -17.87
CA ASN A 218 -3.49 0.27 -17.12
C ASN A 218 -2.03 -0.18 -16.94
N THR A 219 -1.62 -1.25 -17.64
CA THR A 219 -0.31 -1.88 -17.40
C THR A 219 0.87 -1.11 -17.95
N ALA A 220 0.64 -0.22 -18.93
CA ALA A 220 1.68 0.66 -19.46
C ALA A 220 2.31 1.54 -18.36
N ASP A 221 1.52 1.91 -17.35
CA ASP A 221 1.98 2.80 -16.28
C ASP A 221 2.84 2.04 -15.25
N LEU A 222 2.75 0.71 -15.21
CA LEU A 222 3.63 -0.17 -14.43
C LEU A 222 4.90 -0.56 -15.19
N THR A 223 4.81 -0.78 -16.50
CA THR A 223 5.89 -1.44 -17.27
C THR A 223 6.96 -0.48 -17.78
N ASP A 224 6.71 0.83 -17.73
CA ASP A 224 7.65 1.89 -18.11
C ASP A 224 8.18 2.67 -16.88
N PRO A 225 9.48 2.55 -16.54
CA PRO A 225 10.10 3.30 -15.44
C PRO A 225 9.97 4.83 -15.53
N ALA A 226 9.85 5.40 -16.73
CA ALA A 226 9.68 6.84 -16.90
C ALA A 226 8.24 7.29 -16.59
N ARG A 227 7.24 6.44 -16.88
CA ARG A 227 5.84 6.67 -16.49
C ARG A 227 5.63 6.47 -14.99
N LEU A 228 6.20 5.40 -14.42
CA LEU A 228 6.17 5.12 -12.98
C LEU A 228 6.62 6.31 -12.12
N ARG A 229 7.59 7.09 -12.62
CA ARG A 229 8.10 8.31 -11.97
C ARG A 229 7.16 9.49 -12.00
N ARG A 230 6.02 9.40 -12.68
CA ARG A 230 4.98 10.43 -12.76
C ARG A 230 3.57 9.90 -12.51
N GLU A 231 3.42 8.61 -12.23
CA GLU A 231 2.11 7.97 -12.11
C GLU A 231 1.54 8.10 -10.70
N TRP A 232 0.70 9.13 -10.50
CA TRP A 232 0.02 9.38 -9.23
C TRP A 232 -0.75 8.17 -8.71
N SER A 233 -1.42 7.43 -9.61
CA SER A 233 -2.28 6.30 -9.25
C SER A 233 -1.47 5.20 -8.57
N ILE A 234 -0.27 4.90 -9.07
CA ILE A 234 0.61 3.89 -8.47
C ILE A 234 1.12 4.36 -7.11
N TRP A 235 1.48 5.64 -6.97
CA TRP A 235 1.91 6.17 -5.67
C TRP A 235 0.78 6.12 -4.64
N HIS A 236 -0.43 6.45 -5.08
CA HIS A 236 -1.64 6.42 -4.28
C HIS A 236 -1.92 5.00 -3.75
N GLU A 237 -1.95 3.99 -4.62
CA GLU A 237 -2.17 2.61 -4.18
C GLU A 237 -1.09 2.07 -3.23
N VAL A 238 0.18 2.43 -3.49
CA VAL A 238 1.28 2.09 -2.59
C VAL A 238 1.12 2.84 -1.25
N GLY A 239 0.59 4.06 -1.27
CA GLY A 239 0.29 4.87 -0.10
C GLY A 239 -0.73 4.23 0.83
N HIS A 240 -1.74 3.52 0.31
CA HIS A 240 -2.71 2.79 1.13
C HIS A 240 -2.02 1.75 2.04
N THR A 241 -0.88 1.19 1.61
CA THR A 241 -0.10 0.24 2.41
C THR A 241 0.62 0.89 3.61
N HIS A 242 0.72 2.22 3.63
CA HIS A 242 1.33 3.01 4.71
C HIS A 242 0.31 3.72 5.61
N GLN A 243 -0.96 3.80 5.18
CA GLN A 243 -2.01 4.44 5.98
C GLN A 243 -2.24 3.72 7.29
N GLN A 244 -2.41 4.51 8.36
CA GLN A 244 -2.59 4.01 9.71
C GLN A 244 -4.06 3.95 10.09
N ASN A 245 -4.48 2.84 10.69
CA ASN A 245 -5.84 2.59 11.13
C ASN A 245 -6.30 3.60 12.18
N SER A 246 -5.41 4.00 13.09
CA SER A 246 -5.77 4.82 14.25
C SER A 246 -6.23 6.23 13.95
N TRP A 247 -6.04 6.73 12.73
CA TRP A 247 -6.53 8.05 12.34
C TRP A 247 -7.12 8.09 10.93
N THR A 248 -7.42 6.93 10.34
CA THR A 248 -8.13 6.85 9.05
C THR A 248 -9.57 6.41 9.31
N TRP A 249 -10.51 7.36 9.26
CA TRP A 249 -11.95 7.07 9.19
C TRP A 249 -12.40 7.03 7.72
N ASP A 250 -13.64 6.61 7.46
CA ASP A 250 -14.10 6.22 6.12
C ASP A 250 -13.89 7.35 5.08
N THR A 251 -14.32 8.57 5.39
CA THR A 251 -14.17 9.73 4.49
C THR A 251 -12.73 10.26 4.38
N LEU A 252 -11.81 9.76 5.20
CA LEU A 252 -10.39 10.11 5.15
C LEU A 252 -9.54 9.09 4.38
N ALA A 253 -10.05 7.89 4.10
CA ALA A 253 -9.28 6.84 3.42
C ALA A 253 -8.69 7.32 2.08
N GLU A 254 -9.48 7.99 1.25
CA GLU A 254 -9.03 8.56 -0.03
C GLU A 254 -8.33 9.93 0.11
N VAL A 255 -8.24 10.47 1.32
CA VAL A 255 -7.59 11.76 1.59
C VAL A 255 -6.20 11.55 2.16
N SER A 256 -6.07 10.81 3.27
CA SER A 256 -4.81 10.66 3.98
C SER A 256 -3.78 9.86 3.17
N VAL A 257 -4.24 8.96 2.28
CA VAL A 257 -3.36 8.29 1.31
C VAL A 257 -2.61 9.28 0.42
N ASN A 258 -3.26 10.38 0.05
CA ASN A 258 -2.68 11.36 -0.86
C ASN A 258 -1.58 12.22 -0.19
N LEU A 259 -1.38 12.14 1.13
CA LEU A 259 -0.16 12.67 1.76
C LEU A 259 1.10 11.98 1.22
N PHE A 260 1.04 10.65 1.04
CA PHE A 260 2.13 9.87 0.47
C PHE A 260 2.35 10.22 -1.00
N SER A 261 1.26 10.36 -1.78
CA SER A 261 1.32 10.78 -3.19
C SER A 261 1.92 12.19 -3.35
N LEU A 262 1.45 13.17 -2.56
CA LEU A 262 2.01 14.53 -2.56
C LEU A 262 3.49 14.55 -2.17
N TYR A 263 3.88 13.73 -1.19
CA TYR A 263 5.29 13.63 -0.80
C TYR A 263 6.15 13.09 -1.93
N VAL A 264 5.75 11.99 -2.57
CA VAL A 264 6.47 11.43 -3.73
C VAL A 264 6.52 12.46 -4.86
N GLN A 265 5.40 13.10 -5.18
CA GLN A 265 5.30 14.14 -6.20
C GLN A 265 6.32 15.26 -5.96
N GLU A 266 6.36 15.81 -4.74
CA GLU A 266 7.31 16.87 -4.37
C GLU A 266 8.76 16.38 -4.46
N LYS A 267 9.06 15.17 -3.98
CA LYS A 267 10.43 14.60 -4.03
C LYS A 267 10.89 14.26 -5.45
N MET A 268 9.97 14.02 -6.37
CA MET A 268 10.25 13.85 -7.79
C MET A 268 10.34 15.18 -8.56
N GLY A 269 10.06 16.31 -7.91
CA GLY A 269 10.14 17.65 -8.51
C GLY A 269 8.94 17.99 -9.41
N GLU A 270 7.83 17.27 -9.29
CA GLU A 270 6.62 17.52 -10.05
C GLU A 270 5.80 18.68 -9.42
N PRO A 271 5.04 19.46 -10.22
CA PRO A 271 4.17 20.51 -9.69
C PRO A 271 3.15 19.96 -8.68
N ASN A 272 2.86 20.72 -7.63
CA ASN A 272 1.89 20.30 -6.61
C ASN A 272 0.50 20.13 -7.25
N ARG A 273 -0.08 18.92 -7.15
CA ARG A 273 -1.37 18.58 -7.75
C ARG A 273 -2.50 19.51 -7.31
N LEU A 274 -2.42 20.08 -6.11
CA LEU A 274 -3.42 21.00 -5.58
C LEU A 274 -3.41 22.38 -6.26
N ASP A 275 -2.33 22.70 -6.98
CA ASP A 275 -2.12 23.95 -7.72
C ASP A 275 -2.38 23.78 -9.23
N VAL A 276 -2.72 22.58 -9.69
CA VAL A 276 -2.98 22.26 -11.11
C VAL A 276 -4.49 22.19 -11.35
N PRO A 277 -5.02 22.87 -12.38
CA PRO A 277 -6.42 22.77 -12.75
C PRO A 277 -6.85 21.34 -13.10
N GLU A 278 -8.03 20.95 -12.64
CA GLU A 278 -8.67 19.69 -13.06
C GLU A 278 -9.32 19.84 -14.45
N HIS A 279 -10.07 18.83 -14.88
CA HIS A 279 -10.68 18.78 -16.22
C HIS A 279 -11.65 19.94 -16.52
N ASP A 280 -12.23 20.55 -15.49
CA ASP A 280 -13.13 21.70 -15.58
C ASP A 280 -12.40 23.05 -15.44
N GLY A 281 -11.07 23.06 -15.33
CA GLY A 281 -10.26 24.25 -15.20
C GLY A 281 -10.18 24.84 -13.79
N ILE A 282 -10.74 24.17 -12.78
CA ILE A 282 -10.72 24.61 -11.38
C ILE A 282 -9.68 23.81 -10.60
N THR A 283 -8.87 24.49 -9.78
CA THR A 283 -7.89 23.83 -8.90
C THR A 283 -8.54 23.30 -7.62
N PRO A 284 -7.98 22.25 -6.99
CA PRO A 284 -8.38 21.83 -5.65
C PRO A 284 -8.37 22.94 -4.59
N ARG A 285 -7.40 23.88 -4.68
CA ARG A 285 -7.35 25.04 -3.77
C ARG A 285 -8.49 26.02 -3.99
N GLU A 286 -8.91 26.25 -5.23
CA GLU A 286 -10.11 27.06 -5.51
C GLU A 286 -11.35 26.42 -4.89
N ARG A 287 -11.58 25.13 -5.14
CA ARG A 287 -12.69 24.41 -4.52
C ARG A 287 -12.65 24.42 -2.99
N ALA A 288 -11.45 24.36 -2.40
CA ALA A 288 -11.28 24.46 -0.96
C ALA A 288 -11.69 25.83 -0.41
N ARG A 289 -11.40 26.93 -1.13
CA ARG A 289 -11.88 28.27 -0.72
C ARG A 289 -13.40 28.34 -0.75
N ASP A 290 -14.04 27.76 -1.77
CA ASP A 290 -15.50 27.70 -1.86
C ASP A 290 -16.09 26.85 -0.71
N TYR A 291 -15.47 25.72 -0.39
CA TYR A 291 -15.85 24.89 0.76
C TYR A 291 -15.78 25.66 2.08
N LEU A 292 -14.69 26.38 2.32
CA LEU A 292 -14.48 27.18 3.52
C LEU A 292 -15.45 28.37 3.63
N ALA A 293 -15.94 28.90 2.51
CA ALA A 293 -16.93 29.98 2.46
C ALA A 293 -18.36 29.52 2.78
N ARG A 294 -18.65 28.21 2.81
CA ARG A 294 -19.99 27.68 3.12
C ARG A 294 -20.37 28.02 4.57
N ALA A 295 -21.61 28.48 4.76
CA ALA A 295 -22.16 28.79 6.09
C ALA A 295 -22.22 27.57 7.02
N SER A 296 -22.45 26.38 6.44
CA SER A 296 -22.40 25.10 7.14
C SER A 296 -21.53 24.12 6.34
N ARG A 297 -20.66 23.41 7.05
CA ARG A 297 -19.74 22.41 6.52
C ARG A 297 -19.37 21.43 7.64
N ASP A 298 -19.18 20.18 7.27
CA ASP A 298 -18.76 19.11 8.17
C ASP A 298 -17.66 18.31 7.49
N TYR A 299 -16.44 18.45 8.00
CA TYR A 299 -15.28 17.79 7.40
C TYR A 299 -15.40 16.27 7.43
N VAL A 300 -16.08 15.70 8.41
CA VAL A 300 -16.19 14.26 8.62
C VAL A 300 -17.32 13.67 7.77
N SER A 301 -18.48 14.31 7.76
CA SER A 301 -19.71 13.73 7.20
C SER A 301 -20.14 14.28 5.84
N ASP A 302 -19.59 15.41 5.37
CA ASP A 302 -19.89 15.88 4.01
C ASP A 302 -19.45 14.80 3.01
N VAL A 303 -20.37 14.34 2.16
CA VAL A 303 -20.07 13.36 1.11
C VAL A 303 -19.83 14.06 -0.21
N ASP A 304 -19.04 13.43 -1.06
CA ASP A 304 -18.92 13.82 -2.47
C ASP A 304 -20.32 13.84 -3.11
N GLY A 305 -20.62 14.95 -3.78
CA GLY A 305 -21.76 15.06 -4.70
C GLY A 305 -21.39 14.49 -6.07
N GLU A 306 -21.84 15.11 -7.17
CA GLU A 306 -21.44 14.77 -8.55
C GLU A 306 -19.93 14.94 -8.86
N TYR A 307 -19.08 15.20 -7.87
CA TYR A 307 -17.65 15.48 -8.06
C TYR A 307 -16.80 14.60 -7.15
N ASP A 308 -15.80 13.90 -7.72
CA ASP A 308 -14.63 13.29 -7.04
C ASP A 308 -13.75 14.32 -6.29
N GLY A 309 -14.28 15.52 -6.00
CA GLY A 309 -13.49 16.69 -5.63
C GLY A 309 -13.29 16.87 -4.12
N LEU A 310 -14.14 16.30 -3.25
CA LEU A 310 -14.04 16.57 -1.82
C LEU A 310 -12.79 15.95 -1.21
N ALA A 311 -12.28 14.84 -1.78
CA ALA A 311 -11.03 14.24 -1.31
C ALA A 311 -9.83 15.21 -1.49
N PHE A 312 -9.69 15.82 -2.67
CA PHE A 312 -8.65 16.81 -2.94
C PHE A 312 -8.89 18.14 -2.21
N VAL A 313 -10.15 18.54 -2.00
CA VAL A 313 -10.51 19.69 -1.14
C VAL A 313 -10.07 19.46 0.31
N ARG A 314 -10.39 18.29 0.88
CA ARG A 314 -9.95 17.88 2.22
C ARG A 314 -8.43 17.81 2.32
N LEU A 315 -7.76 17.35 1.26
CA LEU A 315 -6.30 17.30 1.19
C LEU A 315 -5.66 18.69 1.31
N VAL A 316 -6.34 19.77 0.91
CA VAL A 316 -5.84 21.15 1.09
C VAL A 316 -5.63 21.50 2.56
N MET A 317 -6.48 21.01 3.48
CA MET A 317 -6.28 21.19 4.94
C MET A 317 -4.91 20.63 5.37
N PHE A 318 -4.59 19.44 4.89
CA PHE A 318 -3.31 18.79 5.19
C PHE A 318 -2.12 19.50 4.54
N ASP A 319 -2.27 20.00 3.32
CA ASP A 319 -1.23 20.79 2.67
C ASP A 319 -0.99 22.14 3.37
N GLN A 320 -2.02 22.79 3.93
CA GLN A 320 -1.87 23.98 4.77
C GLN A 320 -1.05 23.68 6.05
N LEU A 321 -1.33 22.56 6.71
CA LEU A 321 -0.54 22.08 7.83
C LEU A 321 0.92 21.79 7.41
N LYS A 322 1.12 21.13 6.27
CA LYS A 322 2.44 20.90 5.66
C LYS A 322 3.18 22.21 5.39
N ARG A 323 2.51 23.25 4.89
CA ARG A 323 3.13 24.57 4.64
C ARG A 323 3.54 25.27 5.93
N ALA A 324 2.75 25.13 7.01
CA ALA A 324 3.04 25.75 8.29
C ALA A 324 4.15 25.04 9.09
N TYR A 325 4.25 23.71 9.00
CA TYR A 325 5.11 22.91 9.87
C TYR A 325 6.14 22.02 9.14
N GLY A 326 6.04 21.92 7.82
CA GLY A 326 6.81 20.96 7.02
C GLY A 326 6.28 19.53 7.13
N TRP A 327 6.88 18.63 6.34
CA TRP A 327 6.55 17.20 6.35
C TRP A 327 6.83 16.50 7.69
N ASP A 328 7.76 17.04 8.47
CA ASP A 328 8.13 16.52 9.80
C ASP A 328 6.94 16.42 10.76
N LEU A 329 5.94 17.30 10.63
CA LEU A 329 4.69 17.19 11.40
C LEU A 329 4.00 15.84 11.19
N PHE A 330 3.88 15.40 9.94
CA PHE A 330 3.25 14.13 9.60
C PHE A 330 4.12 12.96 10.02
N THR A 331 5.43 13.04 9.82
CA THR A 331 6.36 12.02 10.32
C THR A 331 6.23 11.82 11.83
N ARG A 332 6.10 12.91 12.61
CA ARG A 332 5.81 12.84 14.05
C ARG A 332 4.43 12.28 14.36
N LEU A 333 3.40 12.60 13.58
CA LEU A 333 2.07 12.01 13.71
C LEU A 333 2.09 10.49 13.50
N PHE A 334 2.77 10.01 12.45
CA PHE A 334 2.90 8.57 12.17
C PHE A 334 3.60 7.82 13.32
N ARG A 335 4.65 8.42 13.89
CA ARG A 335 5.34 7.89 15.09
C ARG A 335 4.43 7.89 16.31
N TYR A 336 3.74 9.00 16.56
CA TYR A 336 2.80 9.13 17.67
C TYR A 336 1.78 7.99 17.69
N TYR A 337 1.18 7.64 16.54
CA TYR A 337 0.20 6.55 16.46
C TYR A 337 0.81 5.15 16.45
N ARG A 338 2.11 4.98 16.19
CA ARG A 338 2.81 3.71 16.46
C ARG A 338 3.01 3.50 17.96
N GLU A 339 3.27 4.57 18.70
CA GLU A 339 3.46 4.55 20.16
C GLU A 339 2.14 4.55 20.93
N HIS A 340 1.11 5.21 20.39
CA HIS A 340 -0.23 5.37 20.98
C HIS A 340 -1.32 4.85 20.03
N PRO A 341 -1.24 3.58 19.60
CA PRO A 341 -2.21 3.04 18.64
C PRO A 341 -3.59 2.92 19.30
N LEU A 342 -4.64 3.23 18.54
CA LEU A 342 -6.05 3.01 18.93
C LEU A 342 -6.51 1.59 18.58
N PRO A 343 -7.44 0.99 19.36
CA PRO A 343 -8.03 -0.32 19.06
C PRO A 343 -8.58 -0.39 17.63
N ASP A 344 -8.54 -1.58 17.03
CA ASP A 344 -8.97 -1.74 15.63
C ASP A 344 -10.46 -1.44 15.44
N ASP A 345 -11.26 -1.67 16.47
CA ASP A 345 -12.72 -1.46 16.55
C ASP A 345 -13.11 -0.10 17.14
N VAL A 346 -12.18 0.84 17.27
CA VAL A 346 -12.48 2.20 17.75
C VAL A 346 -13.46 2.92 16.82
N SER A 347 -14.44 3.63 17.39
CA SER A 347 -15.43 4.38 16.62
C SER A 347 -14.80 5.53 15.82
N GLU A 348 -15.41 5.90 14.70
CA GLU A 348 -14.93 7.01 13.87
C GLU A 348 -14.87 8.35 14.63
N ALA A 349 -15.89 8.64 15.43
CA ALA A 349 -15.91 9.83 16.28
C ALA A 349 -14.70 9.87 17.23
N ASN A 350 -14.33 8.73 17.82
CA ASN A 350 -13.15 8.65 18.65
C ASN A 350 -11.85 8.76 17.84
N ARG A 351 -11.79 8.28 16.59
CA ARG A 351 -10.64 8.52 15.69
C ARG A 351 -10.46 10.01 15.43
N VAL A 352 -11.54 10.73 15.13
CA VAL A 352 -11.54 12.19 14.92
C VAL A 352 -11.06 12.92 16.17
N ASP A 353 -11.62 12.60 17.33
CA ASP A 353 -11.21 13.18 18.61
C ASP A 353 -9.72 13.00 18.89
N GLN A 354 -9.24 11.76 18.73
CA GLN A 354 -7.83 11.46 18.96
C GLN A 354 -6.93 12.08 17.90
N PHE A 355 -7.37 12.22 16.65
CA PHE A 355 -6.63 12.90 15.60
C PHE A 355 -6.41 14.39 15.93
N VAL A 356 -7.45 15.10 16.35
CA VAL A 356 -7.34 16.51 16.72
C VAL A 356 -6.41 16.70 17.93
N VAL A 357 -6.51 15.82 18.94
CA VAL A 357 -5.60 15.81 20.11
C VAL A 357 -4.16 15.50 19.70
N ALA A 358 -3.96 14.47 18.88
CA ALA A 358 -2.64 14.05 18.41
C ALA A 358 -1.96 15.17 17.62
N MET A 359 -2.68 15.80 16.68
CA MET A 359 -2.17 16.91 15.87
C MET A 359 -1.76 18.11 16.73
N CYS A 360 -2.54 18.46 17.76
CA CYS A 360 -2.15 19.52 18.69
C CYS A 360 -0.88 19.13 19.47
N THR A 361 -0.84 17.88 19.97
CA THR A 361 0.30 17.33 20.70
C THR A 361 1.58 17.34 19.86
N VAL A 362 1.54 16.80 18.64
CA VAL A 362 2.73 16.69 17.79
C VAL A 362 3.12 18.03 17.17
N SER A 363 2.19 18.95 16.90
CA SER A 363 2.56 20.29 16.42
C SER A 363 3.12 21.19 17.53
N GLY A 364 2.77 20.92 18.79
CA GLY A 364 3.05 21.81 19.91
C GLY A 364 2.18 23.07 19.91
N ASN A 365 1.08 23.09 19.14
CA ASN A 365 0.17 24.21 19.03
C ASN A 365 -1.28 23.80 19.25
N ASP A 366 -2.08 24.73 19.76
CA ASP A 366 -3.52 24.56 19.78
C ASP A 366 -4.10 24.83 18.38
N LEU A 367 -4.46 23.75 17.69
CA LEU A 367 -4.99 23.76 16.32
C LEU A 367 -6.52 23.78 16.27
N ARG A 368 -7.22 23.84 17.41
CA ARG A 368 -8.69 23.86 17.43
C ARG A 368 -9.29 24.95 16.54
N PRO A 369 -8.80 26.22 16.54
CA PRO A 369 -9.34 27.25 15.65
C PRO A 369 -9.15 26.93 14.16
N PHE A 370 -8.05 26.26 13.80
CA PHE A 370 -7.79 25.85 12.41
C PHE A 370 -8.76 24.73 11.98
N PHE A 371 -8.93 23.71 12.81
CA PHE A 371 -9.86 22.61 12.51
C PHE A 371 -11.32 23.06 12.50
N GLU A 372 -11.70 24.00 13.36
CA GLU A 372 -13.04 24.59 13.37
C GLU A 372 -13.34 25.33 12.05
N LYS A 373 -12.36 26.05 11.49
CA LYS A 373 -12.50 26.65 10.15
C LYS A 373 -12.73 25.60 9.06
N TRP A 374 -12.20 24.39 9.19
CA TRP A 374 -12.45 23.32 8.24
C TRP A 374 -13.74 22.53 8.52
N GLY A 375 -14.45 22.84 9.61
CA GLY A 375 -15.62 22.06 10.04
C GLY A 375 -15.24 20.70 10.65
N LEU A 376 -13.96 20.48 10.99
CA LEU A 376 -13.50 19.30 11.71
C LEU A 376 -13.64 19.56 13.21
N ARG A 377 -14.69 19.01 13.82
CA ARG A 377 -15.03 19.24 15.22
C ARG A 377 -14.79 17.98 16.04
N ALA A 378 -14.14 18.13 17.18
CA ALA A 378 -13.97 17.08 18.17
C ALA A 378 -14.90 17.30 19.36
N SER A 379 -15.05 16.28 20.21
CA SER A 379 -15.86 16.32 21.42
C SER A 379 -15.33 17.31 22.47
N ALA A 380 -16.20 17.66 23.42
CA ALA A 380 -15.82 18.48 24.57
C ALA A 380 -14.67 17.85 25.39
N ASP A 381 -14.64 16.52 25.50
CA ASP A 381 -13.59 15.79 26.20
C ASP A 381 -12.25 15.94 25.49
N ALA A 382 -12.23 15.82 24.15
CA ALA A 382 -11.02 16.05 23.36
C ALA A 382 -10.53 17.50 23.49
N TYR A 383 -11.43 18.48 23.46
CA TYR A 383 -11.09 19.88 23.69
C TYR A 383 -10.58 20.15 25.11
N GLY A 384 -11.13 19.47 26.12
CA GLY A 384 -10.64 19.53 27.50
C GLY A 384 -9.20 19.02 27.62
N LYS A 385 -8.88 17.90 26.94
CA LYS A 385 -7.51 17.37 26.87
C LYS A 385 -6.55 18.38 26.23
N ILE A 386 -6.94 19.03 25.13
CA ILE A 386 -6.10 20.03 24.45
C ILE A 386 -5.90 21.27 25.34
N ALA A 387 -6.96 21.75 26.00
CA ALA A 387 -6.87 22.90 26.90
C ALA A 387 -5.90 22.63 28.08
N ALA A 388 -5.89 21.40 28.61
CA ALA A 388 -4.98 21.00 29.68
C ALA A 388 -3.50 21.05 29.27
N LEU A 389 -3.18 20.92 27.98
CA LEU A 389 -1.80 21.03 27.47
C LEU A 389 -1.27 22.47 27.45
N ARG A 390 -2.15 23.48 27.55
CA ARG A 390 -1.79 24.93 27.55
C ARG A 390 -0.90 25.34 26.37
N LEU A 391 -1.17 24.80 25.20
CA LEU A 391 -0.38 25.04 23.99
C LEU A 391 -0.63 26.45 23.43
N PRO A 392 0.39 27.10 22.85
CA PRO A 392 0.19 28.36 22.15
C PRO A 392 -0.63 28.15 20.86
N VAL A 393 -1.50 29.10 20.56
CA VAL A 393 -2.23 29.13 19.28
C VAL A 393 -1.28 29.65 18.19
N ARG A 394 -1.27 28.97 17.04
CA ARG A 394 -0.59 29.44 15.83
C ARG A 394 -1.64 29.71 14.75
N ALA A 395 -1.62 30.91 14.18
CA ALA A 395 -2.45 31.20 13.03
C ALA A 395 -1.91 30.43 11.81
N ILE A 396 -2.78 29.66 11.17
CA ILE A 396 -2.51 28.99 9.90
C ILE A 396 -3.39 29.67 8.85
N GLU A 397 -2.78 30.01 7.72
CA GLU A 397 -3.47 30.57 6.56
C GLU A 397 -4.38 29.51 5.95
N THR A 398 -5.67 29.86 5.81
CA THR A 398 -6.75 28.99 5.34
C THR A 398 -7.33 29.50 4.04
#